data_AF-A0A3D5YJ27-F1
#
_entry.id   AF-A0A3D5YJ27-F1
#
_cell.length_a   1.000
_cell.length_b   1.000
_cell.length_c   1.000
_cell.angle_alpha   90.00
_cell.angle_beta   90.00
_cell.angle_gamma   90.00
#
_symmetry.space_group_name_H-M   'P 1'
#
loop_
_entity.id
_entity.type
_entity.pdbx_description
1 polymer ?
#
loop_
_entity_poly.entity_id
_entity_poly.type
_entity_poly.pdbx_seq_one_letter_code
_entity_poly.pdbx_strand_id
1 'polypeptide(L)'
;MEQLEQKGHLTKTEDYPTTVPHCERCNTRVEPLVSKQRFVDVKEYADKSINAVKTGETTIHPARFNKTFFDWMENIRPRCISRQLRRGHRIPVRYCEK
;
A
#
# COMPACT_ATOMS: atom_id res chain seq x y z
N MET A 1 24.98 -0.80 -16.29
CA MET A 1 25.59 0.48 -16.71
C MET A 1 26.57 0.26 -17.83
N GLU A 2 27.61 -0.58 -17.66
CA GLU A 2 28.60 -0.88 -18.73
C GLU A 2 27.98 -1.27 -20.08
N GLN A 3 26.95 -2.14 -20.11
CA GLN A 3 26.30 -2.52 -21.37
C GLN A 3 25.54 -1.38 -22.05
N LEU A 4 25.08 -0.37 -21.31
CA LEU A 4 24.39 0.81 -21.86
C LEU A 4 25.42 1.81 -22.42
N GLU A 5 26.58 1.93 -21.79
CA GLU A 5 27.72 2.72 -22.26
C GLU A 5 28.30 2.16 -23.55
N GLN A 6 28.58 0.86 -23.59
CA GLN A 6 29.13 0.18 -24.76
C GLN A 6 28.23 0.28 -26.00
N LYS A 7 26.91 0.36 -25.80
CA LYS A 7 25.92 0.51 -26.88
C LYS A 7 25.62 1.96 -27.25
N GLY A 8 26.27 2.94 -26.60
CA GLY A 8 26.06 4.37 -26.86
C GLY A 8 24.67 4.88 -26.43
N HIS A 9 23.98 4.17 -25.54
CA HIS A 9 22.63 4.53 -25.07
C HIS A 9 22.64 5.30 -23.74
N LEU A 10 23.81 5.54 -23.15
CA LEU A 10 23.95 6.33 -21.93
C LEU A 10 24.26 7.79 -22.27
N THR A 11 23.34 8.70 -21.98
CA THR A 11 23.52 10.15 -22.25
C THR A 11 24.18 10.90 -21.09
N LYS A 12 23.80 10.59 -19.84
CA LYS A 12 24.28 11.29 -18.64
C LYS A 12 24.18 10.36 -17.43
N THR A 13 25.11 10.50 -16.49
CA THR A 13 25.01 9.94 -15.14
C THR A 13 25.22 11.07 -14.15
N GLU A 14 24.35 11.14 -13.16
CA GLU A 14 24.42 12.14 -12.09
C GLU A 14 23.90 11.56 -10.79
N ASP A 15 24.40 12.08 -9.67
CA ASP A 15 23.90 11.72 -8.35
C ASP A 15 22.53 12.37 -8.13
N TYR A 16 21.54 11.55 -7.77
CA TYR A 16 20.18 12.01 -7.58
C TYR A 16 19.59 11.52 -6.24
N PRO A 17 19.28 12.41 -5.30
CA PRO A 17 18.66 12.02 -4.04
C PRO A 17 17.23 11.54 -4.29
N THR A 18 16.98 10.26 -4.01
CA THR A 18 15.67 9.62 -4.20
C THR A 18 15.13 9.11 -2.88
N THR A 19 13.81 9.21 -2.69
CA THR A 19 13.14 8.55 -1.56
C THR A 19 12.85 7.10 -1.92
N VAL A 20 13.52 6.17 -1.24
CA VAL A 20 13.35 4.72 -1.47
C VAL A 20 12.52 4.12 -0.34
N PRO A 21 11.47 3.32 -0.64
CA PRO A 21 10.66 2.66 0.38
C PRO A 21 11.46 1.55 1.07
N HIS A 22 11.34 1.50 2.40
CA HIS A 22 11.96 0.48 3.25
C HIS A 22 10.90 -0.26 4.05
N CYS A 23 11.18 -1.52 4.37
CA CYS A 23 10.33 -2.32 5.24
C CYS A 23 10.35 -1.74 6.65
N GLU A 24 9.20 -1.41 7.20
CA GLU A 24 9.06 -0.84 8.55
C GLU A 24 9.70 -1.72 9.65
N ARG A 25 9.78 -3.04 9.46
CA ARG A 25 10.28 -3.98 10.48
C ARG A 25 11.77 -4.28 10.40
N CYS A 26 12.29 -4.54 9.21
CA CYS A 26 13.68 -4.96 9.02
C CYS A 26 14.53 -3.92 8.30
N ASN A 27 13.94 -2.78 7.92
CA ASN A 27 14.59 -1.67 7.23
C ASN A 27 15.31 -2.04 5.93
N THR A 28 14.96 -3.17 5.32
CA THR A 28 15.46 -3.55 4.00
C THR A 28 14.68 -2.83 2.91
N ARG A 29 15.34 -2.50 1.80
CA ARG A 29 14.70 -1.88 0.62
C ARG A 29 13.54 -2.75 0.13
N VAL A 30 12.40 -2.12 -0.15
CA VAL A 30 11.22 -2.79 -0.71
C VAL A 30 11.31 -2.80 -2.23
N GLU A 31 11.11 -3.98 -2.83
CA GLU A 31 11.07 -4.16 -4.27
C GLU A 31 9.65 -4.52 -4.72
N PRO A 32 9.05 -3.78 -5.66
CA PRO A 32 7.74 -4.11 -6.20
C PRO A 32 7.84 -5.32 -7.13
N LEU A 33 7.12 -6.39 -6.79
CA LEU A 33 6.99 -7.59 -7.61
C LEU A 33 5.51 -7.94 -7.79
N VAL A 34 5.11 -8.27 -9.02
CA VAL A 34 3.74 -8.72 -9.31
C VAL A 34 3.56 -10.12 -8.74
N SER A 35 2.58 -10.28 -7.86
CA SER A 35 2.28 -11.54 -7.19
C SER A 35 0.77 -11.73 -7.03
N LYS A 36 0.29 -12.98 -7.11
CA LYS A 36 -1.12 -13.30 -6.85
C LYS A 36 -1.37 -13.19 -5.35
N GLN A 37 -2.17 -12.20 -4.96
CA GLN A 37 -2.51 -11.91 -3.56
C GLN A 37 -4.03 -11.82 -3.38
N ARG A 38 -4.49 -11.85 -2.13
CA ARG A 38 -5.90 -11.65 -1.75
C ARG A 38 -6.11 -10.20 -1.34
N PHE A 39 -7.11 -9.57 -1.92
CA PHE A 39 -7.48 -8.19 -1.65
C PHE A 39 -8.92 -8.13 -1.15
N VAL A 40 -9.19 -7.13 -0.31
CA VAL A 40 -10.54 -6.75 0.10
C VAL A 40 -10.84 -5.39 -0.53
N ASP A 41 -11.99 -5.29 -1.21
CA ASP A 41 -12.52 -3.99 -1.60
C ASP A 41 -13.08 -3.31 -0.35
N VAL A 42 -12.50 -2.15 -0.04
CA VAL A 42 -12.79 -1.39 1.17
C VAL A 42 -13.56 -0.11 0.87
N LYS A 43 -13.90 0.16 -0.40
CA LYS A 43 -14.50 1.43 -0.81
C LYS A 43 -15.84 1.68 -0.11
N GLU A 44 -16.74 0.70 -0.10
CA GLU A 44 -18.04 0.83 0.56
C GLU A 44 -17.91 1.09 2.07
N TYR A 45 -16.97 0.42 2.73
CA TYR A 45 -16.69 0.62 4.15
C TYR A 45 -16.09 2.00 4.42
N ALA A 46 -15.30 2.52 3.48
CA ALA A 46 -14.74 3.84 3.56
C ALA A 46 -15.82 4.92 3.46
N ASP A 47 -16.74 4.79 2.51
CA ASP A 47 -17.88 5.71 2.35
C ASP A 47 -18.76 5.73 3.61
N LYS A 48 -19.05 4.56 4.20
CA LYS A 48 -19.78 4.47 5.48
C LYS A 48 -19.06 5.19 6.61
N SER A 49 -17.74 5.01 6.72
CA SER A 49 -16.94 5.63 7.77
C SER A 49 -16.84 7.15 7.58
N ILE A 50 -16.71 7.62 6.34
CA ILE A 50 -16.74 9.05 6.00
C ILE A 50 -18.08 9.66 6.42
N ASN A 51 -19.19 8.99 6.10
CA ASN A 51 -20.52 9.47 6.44
C ASN A 51 -20.73 9.58 7.95
N ALA A 52 -20.32 8.57 8.73
CA ALA A 52 -20.42 8.60 10.19
C ALA A 52 -19.67 9.80 10.82
N VAL A 53 -18.52 10.17 10.26
CA VAL A 53 -17.77 11.36 10.73
C VAL A 53 -18.40 12.66 10.25
N LYS A 54 -18.93 12.70 9.02
CA LYS A 54 -19.61 13.88 8.46
C LYS A 54 -20.94 14.20 9.16
N THR A 55 -21.70 13.18 9.56
CA THR A 55 -22.98 13.36 10.27
C THR A 55 -22.81 13.61 11.76
N GLY A 56 -21.59 13.48 12.30
CA GLY A 56 -21.30 13.64 13.72
C GLY A 56 -21.63 12.42 14.58
N GLU A 57 -22.00 11.29 13.97
CA GLU A 57 -22.15 10.00 14.68
C GLU A 57 -20.82 9.57 15.32
N THR A 58 -19.69 9.90 14.67
CA THR A 58 -18.34 9.73 15.21
C THR A 58 -17.58 11.05 15.17
N THR A 59 -16.97 11.44 16.29
CA THR A 59 -16.16 12.65 16.38
C THR A 59 -14.68 12.31 16.57
N ILE A 60 -13.80 12.86 15.73
CA ILE A 60 -12.35 12.68 15.84
C ILE A 60 -11.74 13.83 16.65
N HIS A 61 -11.00 13.48 17.70
CA HIS A 61 -10.30 14.44 18.55
C HIS A 61 -8.77 14.31 18.43
N PRO A 62 -8.03 15.43 18.25
CA PRO A 62 -8.50 16.79 17.94
C PRO A 62 -9.02 16.94 16.50
N ALA A 63 -9.92 17.91 16.28
CA ALA A 63 -10.63 18.14 15.01
C ALA A 63 -9.73 18.36 13.78
N ARG A 64 -8.47 18.79 13.98
CA ARG A 64 -7.49 18.93 12.89
C ARG A 64 -7.25 17.62 12.12
N PHE A 65 -7.45 16.47 12.77
CA PHE A 65 -7.26 15.16 12.13
C PHE A 65 -8.39 14.77 11.18
N ASN A 66 -9.52 15.49 11.17
CA ASN A 66 -10.60 15.27 10.21
C ASN A 66 -10.08 15.36 8.77
N LYS A 67 -9.22 16.34 8.48
CA LYS A 67 -8.63 16.51 7.15
C LYS A 67 -7.83 15.28 6.74
N THR A 68 -6.88 14.84 7.58
CA THR A 68 -6.04 13.67 7.31
C THR A 68 -6.87 12.39 7.15
N PHE A 69 -7.92 12.25 7.96
CA PHE A 69 -8.85 11.14 7.85
C PHE A 69 -9.57 11.14 6.49
N PHE A 70 -10.22 12.24 6.10
CA PHE A 70 -10.92 12.32 4.83
C PHE A 70 -9.97 12.12 3.64
N ASP A 71 -8.81 12.76 3.63
CA ASP A 71 -7.80 12.62 2.58
C ASP A 71 -7.39 11.14 2.37
N TRP A 72 -7.26 10.38 3.47
CA TRP A 72 -6.88 8.97 3.42
C TRP A 72 -8.04 8.06 2.99
N MET A 73 -9.25 8.31 3.50
CA MET A 73 -10.43 7.49 3.23
C MET A 73 -10.94 7.67 1.80
N GLU A 74 -10.91 8.90 1.26
CA GLU A 74 -11.36 9.20 -0.11
C GLU A 74 -10.43 8.58 -1.18
N ASN A 75 -9.15 8.41 -0.87
CA ASN A 75 -8.14 7.85 -1.77
C ASN A 75 -7.80 6.38 -1.47
N ILE A 76 -8.62 5.69 -0.68
CA ILE A 76 -8.33 4.33 -0.24
C ILE A 76 -8.31 3.36 -1.43
N ARG A 77 -7.30 2.48 -1.46
CA ARG A 77 -7.16 1.42 -2.47
C ARG A 77 -7.52 0.06 -1.87
N PRO A 78 -7.88 -0.94 -2.70
CA PRO A 78 -8.10 -2.31 -2.24
C PRO A 78 -6.93 -2.79 -1.37
N ARG A 79 -7.26 -3.32 -0.20
CA ARG A 79 -6.26 -3.68 0.81
C ARG A 79 -5.81 -5.12 0.61
N CYS A 80 -4.50 -5.32 0.43
CA CYS A 80 -3.91 -6.66 0.46
C CYS A 80 -3.98 -7.22 1.88
N ILE A 81 -4.67 -8.35 2.05
CA ILE A 81 -4.81 -9.05 3.35
C ILE A 81 -3.93 -10.29 3.45
N SER A 82 -3.47 -10.85 2.33
CA SER A 82 -2.57 -12.00 2.34
C SER A 82 -1.15 -11.62 2.70
N ARG A 83 -0.45 -12.50 3.42
CA ARG A 83 0.94 -12.35 3.82
C ARG A 83 1.65 -13.69 3.72
N GLN A 84 2.88 -13.70 3.22
CA GLN A 84 3.76 -14.87 3.16
C GLN A 84 4.56 -14.99 4.47
N LEU A 85 3.85 -15.12 5.59
CA LEU A 85 4.42 -15.25 6.93
C LEU A 85 4.08 -16.60 7.53
N ARG A 86 4.97 -17.15 8.36
CA ARG A 86 4.70 -18.40 9.09
C ARG A 86 3.78 -18.19 10.30
N ARG A 87 3.81 -17.01 10.91
CA ARG A 87 3.01 -16.64 12.08
C ARG A 87 1.84 -15.75 11.65
N GLY A 88 0.62 -16.19 11.95
CA GLY A 88 -0.62 -15.46 11.67
C GLY A 88 -1.80 -16.40 11.45
N HIS A 89 -3.01 -15.85 11.33
CA HIS A 89 -4.19 -16.65 10.99
C HIS A 89 -4.12 -17.11 9.53
N ARG A 90 -4.37 -18.41 9.31
CA ARG A 90 -4.47 -18.95 7.95
C ARG A 90 -5.78 -18.49 7.31
N ILE A 91 -5.70 -17.94 6.09
CA ILE A 91 -6.88 -17.56 5.32
C ILE A 91 -7.68 -18.83 4.99
N PRO A 92 -8.99 -18.90 5.32
CA PRO A 92 -9.82 -20.09 5.16
C PRO A 92 -10.27 -20.29 3.69
N VAL A 93 -9.31 -20.58 2.81
CA VAL A 93 -9.56 -20.87 1.39
C VAL A 93 -9.01 -22.24 1.06
N ARG A 94 -9.76 -23.00 0.25
CA ARG A 94 -9.33 -24.27 -0.35
C ARG A 94 -9.29 -24.11 -1.86
N TYR A 95 -8.33 -24.75 -2.50
CA TYR A 95 -8.26 -24.85 -3.95
C TYR A 95 -8.72 -26.25 -4.34
N CYS A 96 -9.55 -26.37 -5.37
CA CYS A 96 -9.85 -27.65 -6.00
C CYS A 96 -8.71 -27.95 -6.98
N GLU A 97 -8.03 -29.06 -6.79
CA GLU A 97 -7.09 -29.58 -7.78
C GLU A 97 -7.90 -30.28 -8.87
N LYS A 98 -7.62 -29.94 -10.13
CA LYS A 98 -8.24 -30.59 -11.28
C LYS A 98 -7.49 -31.86 -11.64
#